data_AF-A0A067R7Z2-F1
#
_entry.id   AF-A0A067R7Z2-F1
#
_cell.length_a   1.000
_cell.length_b   1.000
_cell.length_c   1.000
_cell.angle_alpha   90.00
_cell.angle_beta   90.00
_cell.angle_gamma   90.00
#
_symmetry.space_group_name_H-M   'P 1'
#
loop_
_entity.id
_entity.type
_entity.pdbx_description
1 polymer ?
#
loop_
_entity_poly.entity_id
_entity_poly.type
_entity_poly.pdbx_seq_one_letter_code
_entity_poly.pdbx_strand_id
1 'polypeptide(L)'
;MESYIWLNNEKTADSSALPEEARQCNPSLPVDMADDANRMRGDAIGNTLYSECWVIKILMKLTKFSSEDWSEDMETELCLLWDMTIEPDVVELLMQHNFLDLTSRIIHHTNIPRLMEILVGIIGNLTCVPRVRKEIARKVDIIRMLLELLSMPDVPTLLQLMRLLQACFWDLRNTEENTVSSGPSVEKSVLRENNSKNPSIHEAVTKCSELDINSSFKVTVDEEARVADVQEVKRAGNLREEKSVHRPSGEILDLQNCAMDLDLSGANRCTLHESSHKETVESLVLEADQVDCEIKDASYKSKDEQLQIKVDVNKEKAEVDSVWLQELSDVNKWFPSIIFILGSSTNGELICSTLALLDTLCHVPISDGYLGRHIASPDVVLALLETLKQLHHEYRKDNDFCKDVKLEKAVRHWAAILSGFSSFPEGKAALCNHAEALSTSLCSHLMVDKLSDQLSEHQAEFIMLATEIMGSLLEDSGYFHPPTFNRFLSILTFLRGRSTLERNRCNRDGGENLRNVFATWEVQQEVIGVLEKYFVAVVQRADGGALASVLQHCNKEHVAILQSVMEGQKSI
;
A
#
# COMPACT_ATOMS: atom_id res chain seq x y z
N MET A 1 -32.37 27.04 46.08
CA MET A 1 -31.88 27.02 47.46
C MET A 1 -30.70 26.06 47.47
N GLU A 2 -29.60 26.51 48.06
CA GLU A 2 -28.22 26.14 47.77
C GLU A 2 -27.75 24.78 48.35
N SER A 3 -26.56 24.38 47.85
CA SER A 3 -25.44 23.75 48.57
C SER A 3 -25.35 22.23 48.75
N TYR A 4 -24.54 21.62 47.87
CA TYR A 4 -23.26 20.91 48.13
C TYR A 4 -22.85 20.58 49.58
N ILE A 5 -22.18 19.41 49.80
CA ILE A 5 -20.73 19.26 50.14
C ILE A 5 -20.35 17.86 50.71
N TRP A 6 -19.35 17.22 50.07
CA TRP A 6 -18.18 16.39 50.52
C TRP A 6 -18.35 15.05 51.30
N LEU A 7 -17.71 13.92 50.94
CA LEU A 7 -16.29 13.47 50.79
C LEU A 7 -15.62 12.92 52.08
N ASN A 8 -15.15 11.66 51.98
CA ASN A 8 -14.08 10.89 52.67
C ASN A 8 -13.71 11.09 54.15
N ASN A 9 -13.53 9.95 54.84
CA ASN A 9 -12.27 9.66 55.55
C ASN A 9 -12.06 8.15 55.81
N GLU A 10 -10.86 7.66 55.48
CA GLU A 10 -10.31 6.33 55.77
C GLU A 10 -9.90 6.18 57.26
N LYS A 11 -9.93 4.94 57.81
CA LYS A 11 -8.74 4.12 58.16
C LYS A 11 -9.00 3.02 59.21
N THR A 12 -8.53 1.80 58.87
CA THR A 12 -7.84 0.75 59.68
C THR A 12 -8.57 0.16 60.90
N ALA A 13 -8.56 -1.13 61.25
CA ALA A 13 -7.94 -2.40 60.87
C ALA A 13 -8.91 -3.50 61.42
N ASP A 14 -8.96 -4.75 60.97
CA ASP A 14 -7.98 -5.80 61.27
C ASP A 14 -8.38 -7.05 60.45
N SER A 15 -7.43 -7.56 59.68
CA SER A 15 -7.56 -8.69 58.77
C SER A 15 -6.70 -9.83 59.33
N SER A 16 -7.22 -10.56 60.31
CA SER A 16 -6.48 -11.70 60.87
C SER A 16 -7.38 -12.68 61.65
N ALA A 17 -8.51 -13.13 61.08
CA ALA A 17 -9.31 -14.18 61.75
C ALA A 17 -10.28 -14.95 60.84
N LEU A 18 -9.87 -15.48 59.68
CA LEU A 18 -10.63 -16.54 59.00
C LEU A 18 -9.69 -17.57 58.33
N PRO A 19 -9.93 -18.89 58.49
CA PRO A 19 -9.06 -19.93 57.94
C PRO A 19 -9.02 -19.91 56.40
N GLU A 20 -7.83 -20.08 55.87
CA GLU A 20 -7.43 -19.95 54.46
C GLU A 20 -7.85 -21.14 53.58
N GLU A 21 -8.94 -21.84 53.92
CA GLU A 21 -9.36 -23.09 53.24
C GLU A 21 -10.72 -23.01 52.55
N ALA A 22 -11.35 -21.83 52.48
CA ALA A 22 -12.69 -21.66 51.90
C ALA A 22 -12.76 -20.74 50.67
N ARG A 23 -11.65 -20.54 49.95
CA ARG A 23 -11.71 -20.08 48.55
C ARG A 23 -11.65 -21.30 47.65
N GLN A 24 -12.79 -21.97 47.56
CA GLN A 24 -13.03 -23.09 46.65
C GLN A 24 -12.63 -22.69 45.23
N CYS A 25 -11.47 -23.19 44.82
CA CYS A 25 -11.15 -23.43 43.44
C CYS A 25 -12.28 -24.28 42.85
N ASN A 26 -12.72 -23.97 41.63
CA ASN A 26 -13.47 -24.94 40.83
C ASN A 26 -12.69 -26.28 40.90
N PRO A 27 -13.35 -27.41 41.24
CA PRO A 27 -12.67 -28.68 41.32
C PRO A 27 -12.02 -28.96 39.97
N SER A 28 -10.70 -29.17 39.97
CA SER A 28 -9.98 -29.61 38.80
C SER A 28 -10.61 -30.92 38.31
N LEU A 29 -10.86 -30.99 37.00
CA LEU A 29 -11.44 -32.18 36.37
C LEU A 29 -10.64 -33.43 36.77
N PRO A 30 -11.32 -34.54 37.15
CA PRO A 30 -10.65 -35.80 37.43
C PRO A 30 -9.77 -36.21 36.24
N VAL A 31 -8.56 -36.71 36.53
CA VAL A 31 -7.53 -37.10 35.53
C VAL A 31 -8.05 -38.16 34.53
N ASP A 32 -9.12 -38.89 34.88
CA ASP A 32 -9.80 -39.86 34.00
C ASP A 32 -10.78 -39.25 32.98
N MET A 33 -11.06 -37.94 33.02
CA MET A 33 -11.97 -37.27 32.06
C MET A 33 -11.27 -36.51 30.92
N ALA A 34 -9.94 -36.52 30.85
CA ALA A 34 -9.22 -35.97 29.70
C ALA A 34 -9.48 -36.79 28.42
N ASP A 35 -9.62 -38.11 28.57
CA ASP A 35 -9.95 -39.02 27.47
C ASP A 35 -11.43 -38.88 27.05
N ASP A 36 -12.33 -38.61 28.01
CA ASP A 36 -13.73 -38.28 27.74
C ASP A 36 -13.91 -36.87 27.13
N ALA A 37 -13.04 -35.90 27.43
CA ALA A 37 -13.05 -34.59 26.78
C ALA A 37 -12.68 -34.68 25.29
N ASN A 38 -11.75 -35.56 24.93
CA ASN A 38 -11.43 -35.87 23.53
C ASN A 38 -12.54 -36.67 22.83
N ARG A 39 -13.22 -37.59 23.54
CA ARG A 39 -14.38 -38.32 23.00
C ARG A 39 -15.65 -37.47 22.89
N MET A 40 -15.79 -36.45 23.74
CA MET A 40 -16.87 -35.44 23.67
C MET A 40 -16.60 -34.35 22.61
N ARG A 41 -15.38 -34.29 22.07
CA ARG A 41 -15.03 -33.33 21.01
C ARG A 41 -15.68 -33.64 19.66
N GLY A 42 -16.20 -34.85 19.47
CA GLY A 42 -16.99 -35.21 18.29
C GLY A 42 -16.22 -34.98 16.99
N ASP A 43 -16.82 -34.21 16.08
CA ASP A 43 -16.27 -33.84 14.78
C ASP A 43 -15.70 -32.41 14.74
N ALA A 44 -15.34 -31.84 15.90
CA ALA A 44 -14.82 -30.47 15.98
C ALA A 44 -13.41 -30.34 15.37
N ILE A 45 -13.16 -29.26 14.62
CA ILE A 45 -11.85 -28.94 14.04
C ILE A 45 -10.98 -28.25 15.08
N GLY A 46 -9.91 -28.92 15.51
CA GLY A 46 -9.00 -28.38 16.51
C GLY A 46 -9.77 -27.91 17.76
N ASN A 47 -9.51 -26.71 18.24
CA ASN A 47 -10.16 -26.12 19.41
C ASN A 47 -11.46 -25.34 19.09
N THR A 48 -11.88 -25.33 17.83
CA THR A 48 -13.06 -24.58 17.37
C THR A 48 -14.36 -25.34 17.63
N LEU A 49 -15.49 -24.67 17.41
CA LEU A 49 -16.82 -25.30 17.40
C LEU A 49 -17.24 -25.77 15.99
N TYR A 50 -16.36 -25.66 15.00
CA TYR A 50 -16.67 -25.97 13.62
C TYR A 50 -16.58 -27.47 13.34
N SER A 51 -17.46 -27.97 12.47
CA SER A 51 -17.54 -29.39 12.10
C SER A 51 -16.60 -29.73 10.94
N GLU A 52 -15.67 -30.67 11.17
CA GLU A 52 -14.76 -31.24 10.17
C GLU A 52 -15.56 -31.94 9.06
N CYS A 53 -16.56 -32.74 9.45
CA CYS A 53 -17.43 -33.44 8.51
C CYS A 53 -18.20 -32.49 7.58
N TRP A 54 -18.58 -31.30 8.07
CA TRP A 54 -19.21 -30.28 7.24
C TRP A 54 -18.22 -29.72 6.21
N VAL A 55 -17.02 -29.31 6.63
CA VAL A 55 -15.97 -28.81 5.71
C VAL A 55 -15.62 -29.84 4.65
N ILE A 56 -15.40 -31.10 5.03
CA ILE A 56 -15.09 -32.18 4.08
C ILE A 56 -16.20 -32.35 3.05
N LYS A 57 -17.48 -32.24 3.43
CA LYS A 57 -18.60 -32.30 2.47
C LYS A 57 -18.53 -31.17 1.44
N ILE A 58 -18.18 -29.95 1.86
CA ILE A 58 -17.99 -28.83 0.94
C ILE A 58 -16.84 -29.11 -0.03
N LEU A 59 -15.70 -29.62 0.46
CA LEU A 59 -14.57 -30.00 -0.39
C LEU A 59 -14.93 -31.10 -1.40
N MET A 60 -15.73 -32.08 -0.99
CA MET A 60 -16.24 -33.12 -1.89
C MET A 60 -17.15 -32.56 -2.97
N LYS A 61 -17.99 -31.55 -2.66
CA LYS A 61 -18.81 -30.84 -3.66
C LYS A 61 -17.90 -30.09 -4.64
N LEU A 62 -16.93 -29.31 -4.13
CA LEU A 62 -15.96 -28.58 -4.95
C LEU A 62 -15.15 -29.48 -5.88
N THR A 63 -14.78 -30.68 -5.42
CA THR A 63 -14.04 -31.66 -6.25
C THR A 63 -14.81 -32.10 -7.49
N LYS A 64 -16.14 -32.07 -7.43
CA LYS A 64 -17.03 -32.46 -8.53
C LYS A 64 -17.68 -31.25 -9.23
N PHE A 65 -17.25 -30.04 -8.87
CA PHE A 65 -17.90 -28.81 -9.32
C PHE A 65 -17.82 -28.66 -10.84
N SER A 66 -18.97 -28.37 -11.44
CA SER A 66 -19.10 -27.81 -12.77
C SER A 66 -19.77 -26.44 -12.69
N SER A 67 -19.58 -25.58 -13.69
CA SER A 67 -20.19 -24.24 -13.70
C SER A 67 -21.72 -24.26 -13.62
N GLU A 68 -22.36 -25.37 -14.02
CA GLU A 68 -23.81 -25.57 -13.95
C GLU A 68 -24.31 -25.84 -12.52
N ASP A 69 -23.41 -26.22 -11.60
CA ASP A 69 -23.73 -26.53 -10.20
C ASP A 69 -23.76 -25.27 -9.30
N TRP A 70 -23.43 -24.10 -9.85
CA TRP A 70 -23.44 -22.85 -9.10
C TRP A 70 -24.87 -22.46 -8.67
N SER A 71 -25.06 -22.30 -7.37
CA SER A 71 -26.36 -21.97 -6.76
C SER A 71 -26.16 -21.07 -5.55
N GLU A 72 -27.24 -20.40 -5.12
CA GLU A 72 -27.26 -19.58 -3.90
C GLU A 72 -26.91 -20.40 -2.65
N ASP A 73 -27.31 -21.68 -2.62
CA ASP A 73 -26.95 -22.60 -1.52
C ASP A 73 -25.45 -22.86 -1.48
N MET A 74 -24.82 -23.11 -2.64
CA MET A 74 -23.37 -23.31 -2.72
C MET A 74 -22.61 -22.03 -2.38
N GLU A 75 -23.09 -20.87 -2.84
CA GLU A 75 -22.52 -19.59 -2.45
C GLU A 75 -22.56 -19.40 -0.94
N THR A 76 -23.70 -19.67 -0.31
CA THR A 76 -23.88 -19.55 1.15
C THR A 76 -22.91 -20.48 1.89
N GLU A 77 -22.79 -21.74 1.47
CA GLU A 77 -21.86 -22.69 2.06
C GLU A 77 -20.39 -22.25 1.92
N LEU A 78 -20.00 -21.69 0.78
CA LEU A 78 -18.63 -21.23 0.56
C LEU A 78 -18.33 -19.91 1.29
N CYS A 79 -19.31 -19.01 1.44
CA CYS A 79 -19.17 -17.84 2.30
C CYS A 79 -18.97 -18.24 3.76
N LEU A 80 -19.73 -19.21 4.27
CA LEU A 80 -19.54 -19.74 5.62
C LEU A 80 -18.15 -20.37 5.79
N LEU A 81 -17.68 -21.13 4.78
CA LEU A 81 -16.32 -21.65 4.80
C LEU A 81 -15.27 -20.53 4.81
N TRP A 82 -15.50 -19.46 4.03
CA TRP A 82 -14.64 -18.28 4.04
C TRP A 82 -14.57 -17.65 5.44
N ASP A 83 -15.69 -17.41 6.10
CA ASP A 83 -15.69 -16.89 7.47
C ASP A 83 -14.91 -17.79 8.44
N MET A 84 -15.05 -19.11 8.31
CA MET A 84 -14.34 -20.08 9.14
C MET A 84 -12.82 -20.06 8.95
N THR A 85 -12.33 -19.64 7.78
CA THR A 85 -10.88 -19.64 7.47
C THR A 85 -10.07 -18.55 8.20
N ILE A 86 -10.72 -17.75 9.04
CA ILE A 86 -10.00 -16.91 10.02
C ILE A 86 -9.32 -17.76 11.11
N GLU A 87 -9.84 -18.95 11.40
CA GLU A 87 -9.30 -19.85 12.41
C GLU A 87 -8.15 -20.71 11.86
N PRO A 88 -6.96 -20.70 12.50
CA PRO A 88 -5.80 -21.47 12.03
C PRO A 88 -6.04 -22.98 11.95
N ASP A 89 -6.86 -23.55 12.84
CA ASP A 89 -7.20 -24.97 12.84
C ASP A 89 -8.00 -25.37 11.57
N VAL A 90 -8.85 -24.48 11.06
CA VAL A 90 -9.59 -24.68 9.80
C VAL A 90 -8.65 -24.57 8.61
N VAL A 91 -7.71 -23.62 8.64
CA VAL A 91 -6.66 -23.50 7.60
C VAL A 91 -5.84 -24.77 7.51
N GLU A 92 -5.40 -25.34 8.64
CA GLU A 92 -4.63 -26.60 8.65
C GLU A 92 -5.43 -27.76 8.05
N LEU A 93 -6.71 -27.89 8.37
CA LEU A 93 -7.59 -28.90 7.76
C LEU A 93 -7.68 -28.72 6.23
N LEU A 94 -7.89 -27.50 5.74
CA LEU A 94 -7.95 -27.23 4.30
C LEU A 94 -6.63 -27.57 3.59
N MET A 95 -5.50 -27.27 4.23
CA MET A 95 -4.18 -27.62 3.70
C MET A 95 -3.96 -29.14 3.64
N GLN A 96 -4.41 -29.89 4.64
CA GLN A 96 -4.37 -31.38 4.62
C GLN A 96 -5.16 -31.98 3.45
N HIS A 97 -6.18 -31.28 2.98
CA HIS A 97 -7.02 -31.70 1.87
C HIS A 97 -6.66 -31.07 0.51
N ASN A 98 -5.43 -30.56 0.36
CA ASN A 98 -4.91 -29.96 -0.89
C ASN A 98 -5.83 -28.87 -1.47
N PHE A 99 -6.39 -28.03 -0.60
CA PHE A 99 -7.35 -27.00 -1.00
C PHE A 99 -6.80 -26.07 -2.09
N LEU A 100 -5.51 -25.69 -2.01
CA LEU A 100 -4.85 -24.84 -3.01
C LEU A 100 -4.90 -25.41 -4.43
N ASP A 101 -4.66 -26.72 -4.59
CA ASP A 101 -4.72 -27.37 -5.91
C ASP A 101 -6.16 -27.52 -6.40
N LEU A 102 -7.09 -27.75 -5.47
CA LEU A 102 -8.51 -27.82 -5.79
C LEU A 102 -9.03 -26.48 -6.30
N THR A 103 -8.75 -25.39 -5.59
CA THR A 103 -9.21 -24.05 -5.97
C THR A 103 -8.53 -23.53 -7.21
N SER A 104 -7.22 -23.74 -7.38
CA SER A 104 -6.51 -23.40 -8.61
C SER A 104 -7.17 -24.02 -9.83
N ARG A 105 -7.50 -25.33 -9.78
CA ARG A 105 -8.23 -25.99 -10.88
C ARG A 105 -9.59 -25.34 -11.15
N ILE A 106 -10.34 -24.97 -10.13
CA ILE A 106 -11.67 -24.35 -10.31
C ILE A 106 -11.54 -22.95 -10.90
N ILE A 107 -10.61 -22.14 -10.37
CA ILE A 107 -10.36 -20.76 -10.84
C ILE A 107 -10.01 -20.74 -12.33
N HIS A 108 -9.19 -21.68 -12.81
CA HIS A 108 -8.82 -21.75 -14.23
C HIS A 108 -9.98 -22.05 -15.20
N HIS A 109 -11.10 -22.60 -14.71
CA HIS A 109 -12.19 -23.05 -15.58
C HIS A 109 -13.52 -22.31 -15.33
N THR A 110 -13.65 -21.61 -14.20
CA THR A 110 -14.85 -20.85 -13.89
C THR A 110 -14.86 -19.51 -14.61
N ASN A 111 -16.05 -19.00 -14.94
CA ASN A 111 -16.29 -17.62 -15.37
C ASN A 111 -17.25 -16.91 -14.42
N ILE A 112 -17.44 -17.45 -13.21
CA ILE A 112 -18.41 -16.97 -12.22
C ILE A 112 -17.68 -16.01 -11.27
N PRO A 113 -17.88 -14.68 -11.38
CA PRO A 113 -17.10 -13.70 -10.63
C PRO A 113 -17.22 -13.89 -9.12
N ARG A 114 -18.44 -14.14 -8.62
CA ARG A 114 -18.68 -14.36 -7.19
C ARG A 114 -17.96 -15.59 -6.64
N LEU A 115 -17.88 -16.67 -7.41
CA LEU A 115 -17.10 -17.85 -7.01
C LEU A 115 -15.60 -17.54 -6.99
N MET A 116 -15.09 -16.81 -7.98
CA MET A 116 -13.68 -16.39 -7.99
C MET A 116 -13.35 -15.54 -6.78
N GLU A 117 -14.18 -14.53 -6.50
CA GLU A 117 -14.04 -13.66 -5.33
C GLU A 117 -13.94 -14.48 -4.04
N ILE A 118 -14.87 -15.42 -3.82
CA ILE A 118 -14.91 -16.26 -2.62
C ILE A 118 -13.67 -17.16 -2.54
N LEU A 119 -13.29 -17.83 -3.63
CA LEU A 119 -12.14 -18.73 -3.61
C LEU A 119 -10.82 -17.99 -3.38
N VAL A 120 -10.63 -16.83 -4.03
CA VAL A 120 -9.46 -15.96 -3.82
C VAL A 120 -9.48 -15.37 -2.41
N GLY A 121 -10.64 -15.01 -1.90
CA GLY A 121 -10.84 -14.53 -0.52
C GLY A 121 -10.45 -15.57 0.53
N ILE A 122 -10.86 -16.83 0.32
CA ILE A 122 -10.43 -17.96 1.15
C ILE A 122 -8.90 -18.10 1.09
N ILE A 123 -8.30 -18.18 -0.11
CA ILE A 123 -6.83 -18.28 -0.23
C ILE A 123 -6.15 -17.09 0.48
N GLY A 124 -6.69 -15.88 0.36
CA GLY A 124 -6.23 -14.69 1.07
C GLY A 124 -6.19 -14.89 2.59
N ASN A 125 -7.24 -15.47 3.19
CA ASN A 125 -7.22 -15.82 4.62
C ASN A 125 -6.19 -16.91 4.95
N LEU A 126 -6.06 -17.93 4.10
CA LEU A 126 -5.05 -18.98 4.29
C LEU A 126 -3.63 -18.38 4.32
N THR A 127 -3.35 -17.35 3.51
CA THR A 127 -2.03 -16.68 3.48
C THR A 127 -1.67 -15.94 4.78
N CYS A 128 -2.59 -15.72 5.71
CA CYS A 128 -2.27 -15.22 7.04
C CYS A 128 -1.38 -16.20 7.82
N VAL A 129 -1.38 -17.49 7.45
CA VAL A 129 -0.49 -18.51 8.03
C VAL A 129 0.82 -18.60 7.21
N PRO A 130 2.01 -18.32 7.80
CA PRO A 130 3.28 -18.30 7.07
C PRO A 130 3.61 -19.61 6.33
N ARG A 131 3.21 -20.76 6.90
CA ARG A 131 3.36 -22.08 6.26
C ARG A 131 2.65 -22.14 4.91
N VAL A 132 1.45 -21.57 4.79
CA VAL A 132 0.69 -21.55 3.53
C VAL A 132 1.41 -20.71 2.48
N ARG A 133 1.96 -19.54 2.86
CA ARG A 133 2.71 -18.69 1.92
C ARG A 133 3.91 -19.42 1.32
N LYS A 134 4.64 -20.18 2.15
CA LYS A 134 5.71 -21.08 1.67
C LYS A 134 5.19 -22.16 0.72
N GLU A 135 4.03 -22.75 0.98
CA GLU A 135 3.42 -23.75 0.08
C GLU A 135 2.98 -23.14 -1.26
N ILE A 136 2.39 -21.94 -1.26
CA ILE A 136 2.07 -21.21 -2.49
C ILE A 136 3.35 -20.92 -3.28
N ALA A 137 4.42 -20.49 -2.61
CA ALA A 137 5.69 -20.18 -3.26
C ALA A 137 6.33 -21.38 -3.98
N ARG A 138 6.01 -22.62 -3.55
CA ARG A 138 6.47 -23.86 -4.20
C ARG A 138 5.63 -24.25 -5.41
N LYS A 139 4.48 -23.61 -5.62
CA LYS A 139 3.50 -23.97 -6.65
C LYS A 139 3.45 -22.85 -7.71
N VAL A 140 4.39 -22.92 -8.66
CA VAL A 140 4.52 -21.97 -9.77
C VAL A 140 3.20 -21.72 -10.50
N ASP A 141 2.41 -22.77 -10.73
CA ASP A 141 1.13 -22.63 -11.44
C ASP A 141 0.12 -21.78 -10.66
N ILE A 142 0.15 -21.84 -9.32
CA ILE A 142 -0.67 -20.98 -8.47
C ILE A 142 -0.18 -19.54 -8.53
N ILE A 143 1.13 -19.31 -8.48
CA ILE A 143 1.71 -17.96 -8.62
C ILE A 143 1.27 -17.32 -9.95
N ARG A 144 1.41 -18.06 -11.06
CA ARG A 144 1.00 -17.60 -12.38
C ARG A 144 -0.48 -17.29 -12.45
N MET A 145 -1.33 -18.20 -11.94
CA MET A 145 -2.76 -17.99 -11.84
C MET A 145 -3.09 -16.70 -11.08
N LEU A 146 -2.45 -16.46 -9.93
CA LEU A 146 -2.67 -15.23 -9.14
C LEU A 146 -2.25 -13.97 -9.89
N LEU A 147 -1.11 -13.98 -10.59
CA LEU A 147 -0.66 -12.84 -11.40
C LEU A 147 -1.55 -12.60 -12.62
N GLU A 148 -2.07 -13.66 -13.25
CA GLU A 148 -3.01 -13.56 -14.37
C GLU A 148 -4.34 -12.91 -13.94
N LEU A 149 -4.81 -13.20 -12.71
CA LEU A 149 -6.03 -12.61 -12.16
C LEU A 149 -5.97 -11.08 -12.02
N LEU A 150 -4.79 -10.44 -12.02
CA LEU A 150 -4.67 -8.98 -12.01
C LEU A 150 -5.34 -8.32 -13.23
N SER A 151 -5.51 -9.07 -14.32
CA SER A 151 -6.14 -8.60 -15.55
C SER A 151 -7.67 -8.75 -15.54
N MET A 152 -8.25 -9.29 -14.46
CA MET A 152 -9.69 -9.48 -14.36
C MET A 152 -10.40 -8.13 -14.10
N PRO A 153 -11.58 -7.89 -14.70
CA PRO A 153 -12.32 -6.64 -14.51
C PRO A 153 -13.11 -6.58 -13.18
N ASP A 154 -13.27 -7.72 -12.50
CA ASP A 154 -14.10 -7.84 -11.31
C ASP A 154 -13.41 -7.24 -10.07
N VAL A 155 -13.90 -6.09 -9.61
CA VAL A 155 -13.32 -5.34 -8.49
C VAL A 155 -13.29 -6.14 -7.18
N PRO A 156 -14.35 -6.86 -6.76
CA PRO A 156 -14.30 -7.68 -5.55
C PRO A 156 -13.20 -8.75 -5.59
N THR A 157 -13.05 -9.45 -6.72
CA THR A 157 -11.96 -10.44 -6.90
C THR A 157 -10.59 -9.78 -6.81
N LEU A 158 -10.41 -8.63 -7.47
CA LEU A 158 -9.15 -7.88 -7.41
C LEU A 158 -8.82 -7.42 -5.98
N LEU A 159 -9.79 -6.97 -5.19
CA LEU A 159 -9.57 -6.57 -3.80
C LEU A 159 -9.03 -7.74 -2.96
N GLN A 160 -9.63 -8.93 -3.09
CA GLN A 160 -9.12 -10.12 -2.40
C GLN A 160 -7.73 -10.52 -2.89
N LEU A 161 -7.48 -10.39 -4.19
CA LEU A 161 -6.17 -10.67 -4.78
C LEU A 161 -5.09 -9.70 -4.27
N MET A 162 -5.38 -8.39 -4.16
CA MET A 162 -4.43 -7.40 -3.63
C MET A 162 -4.00 -7.76 -2.21
N ARG A 163 -4.95 -8.13 -1.34
CA ARG A 163 -4.67 -8.56 0.04
C ARG A 163 -3.80 -9.82 0.08
N LEU A 164 -4.13 -10.82 -0.75
CA LEU A 164 -3.38 -12.07 -0.87
C LEU A 164 -1.93 -11.82 -1.32
N LEU A 165 -1.75 -11.04 -2.40
CA LEU A 165 -0.44 -10.74 -2.96
C LEU A 165 0.41 -9.91 -2.00
N GLN A 166 -0.18 -8.95 -1.28
CA GLN A 166 0.53 -8.20 -0.24
C GLN A 166 1.09 -9.12 0.85
N ALA A 167 0.28 -10.07 1.35
CA ALA A 167 0.74 -11.04 2.33
C ALA A 167 1.91 -11.89 1.81
N CYS A 168 1.89 -12.30 0.53
CA CYS A 168 2.98 -13.05 -0.08
C CYS A 168 4.25 -12.21 -0.29
N PHE A 169 4.12 -10.96 -0.74
CA PHE A 169 5.27 -10.10 -1.02
C PHE A 169 5.90 -9.50 0.23
N TRP A 170 5.17 -9.42 1.34
CA TRP A 170 5.72 -9.05 2.63
C TRP A 170 6.89 -9.96 3.05
N ASP A 171 6.76 -11.27 2.84
CA ASP A 171 7.82 -12.24 3.15
C ASP A 171 9.07 -12.00 2.29
N LEU A 172 8.88 -11.69 1.00
CA LEU A 172 9.96 -11.40 0.04
C LEU A 172 10.71 -10.13 0.40
N ARG A 173 9.99 -9.06 0.76
CA ARG A 173 10.57 -7.78 1.20
C ARG A 173 11.44 -7.97 2.44
N ASN A 174 10.95 -8.72 3.42
CA ASN A 174 11.62 -8.89 4.72
C ASN A 174 12.63 -10.05 4.74
N THR A 175 13.22 -10.35 3.59
CA THR A 175 14.23 -11.41 3.45
C THR A 175 15.54 -11.08 4.17
N GLU A 176 15.89 -9.80 4.27
CA GLU A 176 17.16 -9.35 4.84
C GLU A 176 17.16 -9.22 6.38
N GLU A 177 16.07 -8.76 6.99
CA GLU A 177 16.04 -8.41 8.44
C GLU A 177 16.23 -9.60 9.38
N ASN A 178 15.86 -10.81 8.95
CA ASN A 178 15.98 -12.03 9.77
C ASN A 178 17.38 -12.65 9.77
N THR A 179 18.32 -12.15 8.95
CA THR A 179 19.67 -12.72 8.84
C THR A 179 20.71 -12.03 9.73
N VAL A 180 20.41 -10.87 10.32
CA VAL A 180 21.41 -10.04 11.01
C VAL A 180 21.29 -10.01 12.55
N SER A 181 20.21 -10.51 13.17
CA SER A 181 20.05 -10.40 14.64
C SER A 181 20.81 -11.43 15.49
N SER A 182 21.76 -12.20 14.94
CA SER A 182 22.63 -13.07 15.77
C SER A 182 24.11 -13.05 15.38
N GLY A 183 24.79 -11.93 15.68
CA GLY A 183 26.26 -11.83 15.70
C GLY A 183 26.72 -10.47 16.23
N PRO A 184 27.81 -10.38 17.03
CA PRO A 184 28.12 -9.19 17.81
C PRO A 184 28.58 -8.03 16.92
N SER A 185 28.15 -6.83 17.32
CA SER A 185 28.46 -5.53 16.75
C SER A 185 29.93 -5.38 16.35
N VAL A 186 30.19 -5.13 15.07
CA VAL A 186 31.45 -4.55 14.61
C VAL A 186 31.11 -3.35 13.71
N GLU A 187 31.51 -2.18 14.20
CA GLU A 187 31.51 -0.88 13.54
C GLU A 187 31.95 -0.98 12.07
N LYS A 188 31.17 -0.40 11.15
CA LYS A 188 31.69 0.00 9.83
C LYS A 188 31.94 1.49 9.82
N SER A 189 33.21 1.77 10.00
CA SER A 189 33.90 3.04 9.92
C SER A 189 33.89 3.62 8.51
N VAL A 190 33.50 4.89 8.46
CA VAL A 190 34.03 5.99 7.64
C VAL A 190 35.22 5.62 6.73
N LEU A 191 34.99 5.58 5.42
CA LEU A 191 36.07 5.69 4.43
C LEU A 191 36.46 7.17 4.31
N ARG A 192 37.54 7.52 5.02
CA ARG A 192 38.32 8.75 4.85
C ARG A 192 39.02 8.74 3.50
N GLU A 193 38.81 9.82 2.76
CA GLU A 193 39.65 10.25 1.64
C GLU A 193 41.10 10.46 2.12
N ASN A 194 42.06 9.81 1.44
CA ASN A 194 43.47 10.13 1.58
C ASN A 194 43.88 11.12 0.50
N ASN A 195 44.03 12.39 0.91
CA ASN A 195 44.81 13.40 0.23
C ASN A 195 46.31 13.08 0.34
N SER A 196 46.99 12.93 -0.80
CA SER A 196 48.43 13.19 -0.89
C SER A 196 48.70 14.03 -2.14
N LYS A 197 49.41 15.15 -1.92
CA LYS A 197 49.71 16.20 -2.89
C LYS A 197 51.01 15.93 -3.65
N ASN A 198 50.94 16.18 -4.96
CA ASN A 198 51.90 16.93 -5.83
C ASN A 198 53.18 16.24 -6.36
N PRO A 199 53.82 16.79 -7.43
CA PRO A 199 53.29 17.55 -8.59
C PRO A 199 53.94 17.25 -9.98
N SER A 200 53.27 17.76 -11.02
CA SER A 200 53.75 18.28 -12.33
C SER A 200 54.48 17.38 -13.35
N ILE A 201 54.03 17.44 -14.62
CA ILE A 201 54.73 18.02 -15.79
C ILE A 201 53.81 17.99 -17.04
N HIS A 202 53.67 19.17 -17.68
CA HIS A 202 53.42 19.53 -19.11
C HIS A 202 52.74 18.52 -20.07
N GLU A 203 51.62 18.85 -20.76
CA GLU A 203 51.40 19.82 -21.86
C GLU A 203 51.19 19.06 -23.19
N ALA A 204 50.02 19.17 -23.82
CA ALA A 204 49.86 19.36 -25.27
C ALA A 204 48.38 19.27 -25.72
N VAL A 205 48.00 20.30 -26.46
CA VAL A 205 46.81 20.50 -27.29
C VAL A 205 46.74 19.48 -28.43
N THR A 206 45.57 18.91 -28.74
CA THR A 206 45.05 18.82 -30.14
C THR A 206 43.57 18.44 -30.25
N LYS A 207 42.88 19.15 -31.17
CA LYS A 207 41.57 18.84 -31.77
C LYS A 207 41.61 17.60 -32.66
N CYS A 208 40.47 16.90 -32.80
CA CYS A 208 39.82 16.44 -34.07
C CYS A 208 38.73 15.41 -33.71
N SER A 209 37.45 15.66 -34.03
CA SER A 209 36.75 15.35 -35.30
C SER A 209 36.28 13.88 -35.39
N GLU A 210 34.95 13.76 -35.55
CA GLU A 210 34.14 12.74 -36.24
C GLU A 210 34.85 11.50 -36.80
N LEU A 211 34.22 10.32 -36.64
CA LEU A 211 33.91 9.42 -37.77
C LEU A 211 32.93 8.31 -37.36
N ASP A 212 31.91 8.17 -38.21
CA ASP A 212 31.00 7.04 -38.39
C ASP A 212 31.69 5.68 -38.42
N ILE A 213 31.06 4.65 -37.85
CA ILE A 213 30.98 3.32 -38.49
C ILE A 213 29.59 2.73 -38.25
N ASN A 214 28.87 2.55 -39.36
CA ASN A 214 27.66 1.74 -39.49
C ASN A 214 28.04 0.45 -40.25
N SER A 215 27.62 -0.72 -39.79
CA SER A 215 27.49 -1.94 -40.63
C SER A 215 26.55 -2.93 -39.90
N SER A 216 25.26 -2.94 -40.23
CA SER A 216 24.61 -3.80 -41.24
C SER A 216 24.84 -5.31 -41.07
N PHE A 217 23.76 -6.02 -40.74
CA PHE A 217 23.45 -7.33 -41.33
C PHE A 217 21.96 -7.37 -41.70
N LYS A 218 21.69 -7.62 -42.99
CA LYS A 218 20.38 -7.77 -43.64
C LYS A 218 20.29 -9.19 -44.20
N VAL A 219 19.12 -9.83 -44.08
CA VAL A 219 18.60 -10.93 -44.94
C VAL A 219 17.05 -10.80 -44.83
N THR A 220 16.32 -10.16 -45.78
CA THR A 220 15.60 -10.73 -46.97
C THR A 220 14.56 -11.80 -46.61
N VAL A 221 13.30 -11.87 -47.06
CA VAL A 221 12.51 -11.44 -48.26
C VAL A 221 11.05 -11.99 -47.98
N ASP A 222 9.88 -11.42 -48.35
CA ASP A 222 9.27 -11.31 -49.69
C ASP A 222 7.90 -10.58 -49.72
N GLU A 223 7.60 -9.98 -50.89
CA GLU A 223 6.33 -9.70 -51.67
C GLU A 223 4.94 -9.54 -50.96
N GLU A 224 3.92 -8.77 -51.38
CA GLU A 224 3.50 -7.95 -52.55
C GLU A 224 2.19 -7.22 -52.13
N ALA A 225 2.00 -5.89 -52.26
CA ALA A 225 1.45 -5.08 -53.37
C ALA A 225 -0.04 -5.26 -53.79
N ARG A 226 -0.85 -4.18 -53.63
CA ARG A 226 -1.79 -3.51 -54.60
C ARG A 226 -2.69 -2.48 -53.86
N VAL A 227 -2.51 -1.15 -53.97
CA VAL A 227 -2.84 -0.18 -55.06
C VAL A 227 -4.34 -0.17 -55.40
N ALA A 228 -5.11 0.90 -55.12
CA ALA A 228 -5.34 2.12 -55.92
C ALA A 228 -6.45 2.95 -55.20
N ASP A 229 -6.74 4.25 -55.36
CA ASP A 229 -6.14 5.47 -55.92
C ASP A 229 -7.16 6.60 -55.59
N VAL A 230 -6.70 7.85 -55.57
CA VAL A 230 -7.43 9.07 -55.16
C VAL A 230 -7.86 9.89 -56.38
N GLN A 231 -9.05 10.54 -56.34
CA GLN A 231 -9.35 11.87 -56.94
C GLN A 231 -10.83 12.24 -56.66
N GLU A 232 -11.16 13.24 -55.83
CA GLU A 232 -11.22 14.70 -56.06
C GLU A 232 -12.22 15.13 -57.16
N VAL A 233 -13.21 16.00 -56.82
CA VAL A 233 -13.63 17.21 -57.57
C VAL A 233 -14.79 17.96 -56.86
N LYS A 234 -14.65 19.29 -56.86
CA LYS A 234 -15.45 20.41 -56.32
C LYS A 234 -16.83 20.62 -56.99
N ARG A 235 -17.81 21.23 -56.27
CA ARG A 235 -18.38 22.60 -56.50
C ARG A 235 -19.76 22.87 -55.84
N ALA A 236 -19.78 23.92 -54.99
CA ALA A 236 -20.66 25.10 -54.88
C ALA A 236 -22.19 25.10 -55.21
N GLY A 237 -22.95 25.79 -54.33
CA GLY A 237 -24.22 26.51 -54.62
C GLY A 237 -25.13 26.67 -53.38
N ASN A 238 -25.05 27.77 -52.61
CA ASN A 238 -25.88 29.01 -52.62
C ASN A 238 -27.30 28.96 -51.97
N LEU A 239 -27.41 29.69 -50.84
CA LEU A 239 -28.40 30.74 -50.45
C LEU A 239 -29.92 30.55 -50.71
N ARG A 240 -30.77 30.60 -49.66
CA ARG A 240 -31.57 31.80 -49.25
C ARG A 240 -32.58 31.53 -48.10
N GLU A 241 -32.85 32.61 -47.37
CA GLU A 241 -33.84 32.82 -46.30
C GLU A 241 -35.31 32.77 -46.78
N GLU A 242 -36.26 32.41 -45.90
CA GLU A 242 -37.40 33.26 -45.49
C GLU A 242 -38.34 32.62 -44.45
N LYS A 243 -39.01 33.48 -43.68
CA LYS A 243 -39.92 33.24 -42.55
C LYS A 243 -41.36 32.93 -42.99
N SER A 244 -42.09 32.10 -42.24
CA SER A 244 -43.35 32.45 -41.52
C SER A 244 -44.38 31.30 -41.38
N VAL A 245 -44.77 31.05 -40.13
CA VAL A 245 -46.12 30.94 -39.56
C VAL A 245 -47.11 29.84 -40.02
N HIS A 246 -47.59 29.10 -38.99
CA HIS A 246 -48.84 28.31 -38.83
C HIS A 246 -48.79 26.75 -38.94
N ARG A 247 -48.91 26.15 -37.74
CA ARG A 247 -49.49 24.83 -37.37
C ARG A 247 -50.97 24.70 -37.81
N PRO A 248 -51.67 23.54 -37.72
CA PRO A 248 -51.37 22.34 -36.91
C PRO A 248 -51.67 20.94 -37.54
N SER A 249 -51.31 19.92 -36.75
CA SER A 249 -51.92 18.57 -36.57
C SER A 249 -51.44 17.41 -37.46
N GLY A 250 -51.00 16.33 -36.80
CA GLY A 250 -51.04 14.96 -37.34
C GLY A 250 -49.71 14.23 -37.45
N GLU A 251 -49.23 13.71 -36.31
CA GLU A 251 -48.46 12.47 -36.06
C GLU A 251 -47.63 11.82 -37.19
N ILE A 252 -46.33 11.58 -36.94
CA ILE A 252 -45.71 10.24 -36.76
C ILE A 252 -44.16 10.34 -36.65
N LEU A 253 -43.66 9.78 -35.53
CA LEU A 253 -42.39 9.10 -35.22
C LEU A 253 -40.98 9.70 -35.56
N ASP A 254 -40.26 9.90 -34.45
CA ASP A 254 -38.95 9.34 -34.09
C ASP A 254 -37.64 10.19 -34.04
N LEU A 255 -37.23 10.36 -32.76
CA LEU A 255 -35.91 10.14 -32.16
C LEU A 255 -34.83 11.23 -32.27
N GLN A 256 -34.76 12.04 -31.21
CA GLN A 256 -33.48 12.32 -30.53
C GLN A 256 -33.69 12.72 -29.05
N ASN A 257 -32.86 12.11 -28.19
CA ASN A 257 -32.32 12.57 -26.91
C ASN A 257 -33.27 13.16 -25.84
N CYS A 258 -33.30 12.53 -24.67
CA CYS A 258 -32.65 13.02 -23.44
C CYS A 258 -33.18 12.30 -22.20
N ALA A 259 -32.31 12.28 -21.19
CA ALA A 259 -32.55 11.90 -19.80
C ALA A 259 -33.89 12.41 -19.23
N MET A 260 -34.46 11.63 -18.30
CA MET A 260 -35.05 12.16 -17.07
C MET A 260 -35.16 11.08 -15.99
N ASP A 261 -34.85 11.50 -14.77
CA ASP A 261 -35.40 10.98 -13.52
C ASP A 261 -36.92 10.79 -13.61
N LEU A 262 -37.43 9.73 -12.99
CA LEU A 262 -38.58 9.79 -12.09
C LEU A 262 -38.85 8.40 -11.50
N ASP A 263 -38.62 8.32 -10.20
CA ASP A 263 -39.54 7.83 -9.18
C ASP A 263 -40.90 7.35 -9.70
N LEU A 264 -41.26 6.08 -9.44
CA LEU A 264 -42.65 5.67 -9.23
C LEU A 264 -42.70 4.36 -8.44
N SER A 265 -43.16 4.53 -7.21
CA SER A 265 -43.83 3.53 -6.38
C SER A 265 -44.96 2.81 -7.12
N GLY A 266 -45.18 1.53 -6.79
CA GLY A 266 -46.29 0.77 -7.37
C GLY A 266 -46.37 -0.73 -7.05
N ALA A 267 -46.31 -1.08 -5.76
CA ALA A 267 -46.99 -2.20 -5.11
C ALA A 267 -47.09 -3.58 -5.83
N ASN A 268 -46.44 -4.60 -5.24
CA ASN A 268 -47.17 -5.77 -4.75
C ASN A 268 -46.33 -6.64 -3.80
N ARG A 269 -46.98 -6.98 -2.67
CA ARG A 269 -46.80 -8.15 -1.77
C ARG A 269 -45.93 -8.06 -0.52
N CYS A 270 -46.65 -8.39 0.55
CA CYS A 270 -46.28 -9.24 1.68
C CYS A 270 -45.40 -8.61 2.77
N THR A 271 -46.10 -7.91 3.65
CA THR A 271 -45.83 -7.89 5.09
C THR A 271 -45.50 -9.29 5.62
N LEU A 272 -44.35 -9.46 6.26
CA LEU A 272 -44.19 -10.10 7.57
C LEU A 272 -42.71 -9.98 8.04
N HIS A 273 -42.55 -9.34 9.20
CA HIS A 273 -41.41 -9.35 10.11
C HIS A 273 -40.04 -8.82 9.64
N GLU A 274 -39.84 -7.52 9.86
CA GLU A 274 -38.55 -6.95 10.21
C GLU A 274 -38.04 -7.56 11.53
N SER A 275 -36.87 -8.18 11.49
CA SER A 275 -35.97 -8.28 12.64
C SER A 275 -34.66 -7.61 12.26
N SER A 276 -34.35 -6.54 12.98
CA SER A 276 -33.15 -5.71 12.87
C SER A 276 -31.88 -6.52 13.16
N HIS A 277 -31.07 -6.77 12.14
CA HIS A 277 -29.62 -6.96 12.27
C HIS A 277 -28.96 -6.43 10.99
N LYS A 278 -28.84 -5.09 10.91
CA LYS A 278 -27.80 -4.45 10.10
C LYS A 278 -26.57 -4.36 11.00
N GLU A 279 -25.86 -5.49 11.15
CA GLU A 279 -24.45 -5.44 11.50
C GLU A 279 -23.69 -5.37 10.18
N THR A 280 -23.20 -4.18 9.87
CA THR A 280 -22.11 -4.00 8.94
C THR A 280 -20.96 -4.84 9.50
N VAL A 281 -20.70 -6.01 8.90
CA VAL A 281 -19.46 -6.73 9.13
C VAL A 281 -18.37 -5.86 8.52
N GLU A 282 -17.84 -4.93 9.30
CA GLU A 282 -16.50 -4.39 9.06
C GLU A 282 -15.59 -5.61 9.04
N SER A 283 -15.18 -6.02 7.83
CA SER A 283 -14.07 -6.94 7.67
C SER A 283 -12.90 -6.34 8.46
N LEU A 284 -12.52 -7.00 9.54
CA LEU A 284 -11.28 -6.74 10.24
C LEU A 284 -10.16 -6.92 9.21
N VAL A 285 -9.73 -5.81 8.61
CA VAL A 285 -8.46 -5.72 7.89
C VAL A 285 -7.40 -5.89 8.96
N LEU A 286 -7.06 -7.14 9.26
CA LEU A 286 -5.88 -7.45 10.02
C LEU A 286 -4.69 -7.02 9.15
N GLU A 287 -4.09 -5.90 9.52
CA GLU A 287 -2.76 -5.54 9.03
C GLU A 287 -1.80 -6.69 9.38
N ALA A 288 -0.92 -7.04 8.44
CA ALA A 288 0.01 -8.17 8.56
C ALA A 288 1.01 -8.05 9.74
N ASP A 289 0.94 -6.95 10.49
CA ASP A 289 1.94 -6.52 11.46
C ASP A 289 1.66 -6.99 12.90
N GLN A 290 0.61 -7.79 13.15
CA GLN A 290 0.18 -8.13 14.53
C GLN A 290 0.11 -9.63 14.90
N VAL A 291 0.76 -10.53 14.16
CA VAL A 291 0.78 -11.96 14.56
C VAL A 291 2.21 -12.44 14.82
N ASP A 292 2.75 -12.06 15.99
CA ASP A 292 3.87 -12.76 16.60
C ASP A 292 3.36 -14.04 17.28
N CYS A 293 3.32 -15.15 16.54
CA CYS A 293 3.20 -16.46 17.14
C CYS A 293 4.56 -16.91 17.66
N GLU A 294 4.84 -16.63 18.94
CA GLU A 294 5.96 -17.22 19.67
C GLU A 294 5.92 -18.75 19.59
N ILE A 295 6.93 -19.37 18.96
CA ILE A 295 7.18 -20.80 19.05
C ILE A 295 7.64 -21.10 20.49
N LYS A 296 6.68 -21.42 21.35
CA LYS A 296 6.95 -22.03 22.65
C LYS A 296 7.10 -23.53 22.47
N ASP A 297 8.29 -23.95 22.04
CA ASP A 297 8.82 -25.30 22.30
C ASP A 297 10.31 -25.38 21.91
N ALA A 298 11.17 -24.81 22.75
CA ALA A 298 12.61 -25.04 22.72
C ALA A 298 13.06 -25.69 24.04
N SER A 299 12.60 -26.93 24.25
CA SER A 299 13.24 -27.85 25.19
C SER A 299 14.59 -28.30 24.62
N TYR A 300 15.68 -28.02 25.35
CA TYR A 300 17.05 -28.55 25.24
C TYR A 300 17.44 -29.22 23.91
N LYS A 301 17.74 -28.43 22.86
CA LYS A 301 18.48 -28.89 21.66
C LYS A 301 19.93 -28.39 21.69
N SER A 302 20.88 -29.20 21.25
CA SER A 302 22.31 -28.86 21.24
C SER A 302 22.60 -27.68 20.29
N LYS A 303 23.69 -26.94 20.53
CA LYS A 303 24.07 -25.78 19.68
C LYS A 303 24.27 -26.15 18.21
N ASP A 304 24.75 -27.36 17.93
CA ASP A 304 24.99 -27.82 16.56
C ASP A 304 23.68 -28.15 15.82
N GLU A 305 22.68 -28.71 16.52
CA GLU A 305 21.33 -28.91 15.96
C GLU A 305 20.60 -27.60 15.69
N GLN A 306 20.76 -26.60 16.56
CA GLN A 306 20.20 -25.27 16.32
C GLN A 306 20.84 -24.58 15.11
N LEU A 307 22.15 -24.80 14.89
CA LEU A 307 22.87 -24.27 13.74
C LEU A 307 22.41 -24.95 12.44
N GLN A 308 22.26 -26.28 12.45
CA GLN A 308 21.79 -27.04 11.30
C GLN A 308 20.34 -26.66 10.92
N ILE A 309 19.45 -26.54 11.90
CA ILE A 309 18.07 -26.08 11.67
C ILE A 309 18.05 -24.68 11.04
N LYS A 310 18.89 -23.75 11.51
CA LYS A 310 19.02 -22.42 10.91
C LYS A 310 19.50 -22.47 9.46
N VAL A 311 20.48 -23.32 9.14
CA VAL A 311 20.98 -23.50 7.77
C VAL A 311 19.89 -24.06 6.85
N ASP A 312 19.14 -25.06 7.32
CA ASP A 312 18.08 -25.70 6.54
C ASP A 312 16.89 -24.75 6.30
N VAL A 313 16.50 -23.95 7.30
CA VAL A 313 15.46 -22.92 7.18
C VAL A 313 15.89 -21.81 6.21
N ASN A 314 17.14 -21.35 6.26
CA ASN A 314 17.65 -20.33 5.34
C ASN A 314 17.72 -20.83 3.90
N LYS A 315 18.07 -22.10 3.70
CA LYS A 315 18.09 -22.73 2.38
C LYS A 315 16.68 -22.87 1.81
N GLU A 316 15.73 -23.34 2.61
CA GLU A 316 14.31 -23.45 2.24
C GLU A 316 13.73 -22.09 1.85
N LYS A 317 14.05 -21.03 2.62
CA LYS A 317 13.61 -19.66 2.33
C LYS A 317 14.16 -19.16 0.99
N ALA A 318 15.46 -19.31 0.75
CA ALA A 318 16.09 -18.87 -0.50
C ALA A 318 15.49 -19.58 -1.74
N GLU A 319 15.12 -20.86 -1.62
CA GLU A 319 14.44 -21.60 -2.68
C GLU A 319 13.04 -21.03 -2.95
N VAL A 320 12.25 -20.80 -1.90
CA VAL A 320 10.91 -20.19 -1.97
C VAL A 320 10.95 -18.81 -2.63
N ASP A 321 11.86 -17.94 -2.19
CA ASP A 321 11.99 -16.59 -2.73
C ASP A 321 12.38 -16.63 -4.20
N SER A 322 13.27 -17.56 -4.59
CA SER A 322 13.73 -17.69 -5.98
C SER A 322 12.60 -17.94 -6.99
N VAL A 323 11.54 -18.65 -6.59
CA VAL A 323 10.40 -18.95 -7.46
C VAL A 323 9.55 -17.69 -7.71
N TRP A 324 9.19 -16.97 -6.65
CA TRP A 324 8.47 -15.71 -6.78
C TRP A 324 9.25 -14.69 -7.60
N LEU A 325 10.55 -14.54 -7.32
CA LEU A 325 11.41 -13.61 -8.05
C LEU A 325 11.52 -13.96 -9.53
N GLN A 326 11.54 -15.26 -9.87
CA GLN A 326 11.52 -15.70 -11.27
C GLN A 326 10.22 -15.27 -11.97
N GLU A 327 9.06 -15.48 -11.35
CA GLU A 327 7.78 -15.09 -11.97
C GLU A 327 7.59 -13.56 -12.01
N LEU A 328 8.10 -12.83 -11.01
CA LEU A 328 8.06 -11.36 -10.98
C LEU A 328 9.03 -10.70 -11.98
N SER A 329 10.09 -11.40 -12.40
CA SER A 329 11.12 -10.86 -13.30
C SER A 329 10.57 -10.44 -14.68
N ASP A 330 9.49 -11.07 -15.15
CA ASP A 330 8.83 -10.71 -16.40
C ASP A 330 7.70 -9.69 -16.14
N VAL A 331 8.12 -8.47 -15.77
CA VAL A 331 7.24 -7.34 -15.43
C VAL A 331 6.17 -7.09 -16.51
N ASN A 332 6.49 -7.34 -17.79
CA ASN A 332 5.58 -7.11 -18.92
C ASN A 332 4.31 -7.97 -18.87
N LYS A 333 4.30 -9.09 -18.14
CA LYS A 333 3.12 -9.98 -18.06
C LYS A 333 2.02 -9.48 -17.14
N TRP A 334 2.38 -8.83 -16.04
CA TRP A 334 1.44 -8.53 -14.95
C TRP A 334 1.34 -7.04 -14.63
N PHE A 335 2.42 -6.28 -14.85
CA PHE A 335 2.47 -4.87 -14.49
C PHE A 335 1.57 -3.94 -15.32
N PRO A 336 1.32 -4.21 -16.63
CA PRO A 336 0.32 -3.43 -17.38
C PRO A 336 -1.06 -3.41 -16.71
N SER A 337 -1.44 -4.49 -16.01
CA SER A 337 -2.69 -4.57 -15.27
C SER A 337 -2.68 -3.67 -14.02
N ILE A 338 -1.55 -3.57 -13.32
CA ILE A 338 -1.37 -2.61 -12.21
C ILE A 338 -1.46 -1.17 -12.71
N ILE A 339 -0.78 -0.83 -13.80
CA ILE A 339 -0.85 0.50 -14.42
C ILE A 339 -2.30 0.82 -14.82
N PHE A 340 -3.00 -0.14 -15.42
CA PHE A 340 -4.39 0.03 -15.81
C PHE A 340 -5.30 0.30 -14.60
N ILE A 341 -5.17 -0.48 -13.51
CA ILE A 341 -5.96 -0.26 -12.29
C ILE A 341 -5.70 1.14 -11.72
N LEU A 342 -4.43 1.55 -11.59
CA LEU A 342 -4.05 2.86 -11.06
C LEU A 342 -4.50 4.04 -11.95
N GLY A 343 -4.52 3.83 -13.27
CA GLY A 343 -4.87 4.88 -14.24
C GLY A 343 -6.34 4.95 -14.62
N SER A 344 -7.14 3.91 -14.34
CA SER A 344 -8.52 3.78 -14.89
C SER A 344 -9.59 3.37 -13.88
N SER A 345 -9.24 2.87 -12.69
CA SER A 345 -10.25 2.51 -11.68
C SER A 345 -10.96 3.76 -11.14
N THR A 346 -12.24 3.63 -10.78
CA THR A 346 -12.96 4.66 -10.00
C THR A 346 -13.33 4.17 -8.61
N ASN A 347 -12.82 3.02 -8.20
CA ASN A 347 -13.04 2.44 -6.88
C ASN A 347 -11.83 2.78 -5.99
N GLY A 348 -12.02 3.65 -5.00
CA GLY A 348 -10.96 4.13 -4.13
C GLY A 348 -10.31 3.06 -3.28
N GLU A 349 -11.07 2.04 -2.86
CA GLU A 349 -10.52 0.93 -2.07
C GLU A 349 -9.55 0.08 -2.90
N LEU A 350 -9.91 -0.22 -4.15
CA LEU A 350 -9.04 -0.93 -5.09
C LEU A 350 -7.78 -0.12 -5.38
N ILE A 351 -7.93 1.19 -5.59
CA ILE A 351 -6.80 2.10 -5.77
C ILE A 351 -5.87 2.06 -4.55
N CYS A 352 -6.40 2.23 -3.33
CA CYS A 352 -5.61 2.22 -2.10
C CYS A 352 -4.85 0.89 -1.93
N SER A 353 -5.54 -0.22 -2.19
CA SER A 353 -4.95 -1.57 -2.09
C SER A 353 -3.86 -1.79 -3.16
N THR A 354 -4.05 -1.25 -4.35
CA THR A 354 -3.06 -1.33 -5.43
C THR A 354 -1.83 -0.48 -5.13
N LEU A 355 -1.99 0.72 -4.56
CA LEU A 355 -0.88 1.55 -4.08
C LEU A 355 -0.08 0.84 -2.97
N ALA A 356 -0.76 0.23 -2.01
CA ALA A 356 -0.09 -0.51 -0.93
C ALA A 356 0.70 -1.73 -1.46
N LEU A 357 0.13 -2.45 -2.44
CA LEU A 357 0.82 -3.54 -3.13
C LEU A 357 2.05 -3.02 -3.89
N LEU A 358 1.90 -1.94 -4.66
CA LEU A 358 2.99 -1.37 -5.46
C LEU A 358 4.13 -0.81 -4.59
N ASP A 359 3.81 -0.18 -3.46
CA ASP A 359 4.81 0.25 -2.46
C ASP A 359 5.61 -0.96 -1.95
N THR A 360 4.93 -2.06 -1.61
CA THR A 360 5.61 -3.31 -1.20
C THR A 360 6.51 -3.86 -2.30
N LEU A 361 6.01 -3.92 -3.54
CA LEU A 361 6.76 -4.40 -4.71
C LEU A 361 8.00 -3.56 -4.99
N CYS A 362 7.96 -2.24 -4.81
CA CYS A 362 9.11 -1.36 -5.05
C CYS A 362 10.34 -1.76 -4.22
N HIS A 363 10.11 -2.36 -3.04
CA HIS A 363 11.13 -2.73 -2.07
C HIS A 363 11.48 -4.22 -2.08
N VAL A 364 10.95 -5.02 -3.02
CA VAL A 364 11.31 -6.44 -3.16
C VAL A 364 12.74 -6.55 -3.72
N PRO A 365 13.68 -7.21 -3.01
CA PRO A 365 15.04 -7.39 -3.49
C PRO A 365 15.09 -8.41 -4.63
N ILE A 366 15.84 -8.08 -5.69
CA ILE A 366 16.09 -8.93 -6.86
C ILE A 366 17.60 -8.94 -7.16
N SER A 367 18.05 -9.75 -8.13
CA SER A 367 19.48 -9.97 -8.40
C SER A 367 20.30 -8.70 -8.70
N ASP A 368 19.68 -7.64 -9.22
CA ASP A 368 20.33 -6.41 -9.66
C ASP A 368 19.85 -5.15 -8.93
N GLY A 369 19.27 -5.32 -7.73
CA GLY A 369 18.81 -4.24 -6.86
C GLY A 369 17.42 -4.52 -6.32
N TYR A 370 16.48 -3.61 -6.58
CA TYR A 370 15.09 -3.75 -6.17
C TYR A 370 14.17 -3.77 -7.39
N LEU A 371 13.04 -4.48 -7.28
CA LEU A 371 12.05 -4.58 -8.35
C LEU A 371 11.51 -3.19 -8.77
N GLY A 372 11.50 -2.23 -7.85
CA GLY A 372 11.25 -0.81 -8.12
C GLY A 372 12.01 -0.26 -9.34
N ARG A 373 13.24 -0.72 -9.57
CA ARG A 373 14.06 -0.31 -10.71
C ARG A 373 13.48 -0.73 -12.07
N HIS A 374 12.87 -1.91 -12.15
CA HIS A 374 12.36 -2.46 -13.42
C HIS A 374 10.94 -1.98 -13.74
N ILE A 375 10.18 -1.59 -12.72
CA ILE A 375 8.81 -1.11 -12.89
C ILE A 375 8.76 0.42 -13.08
N ALA A 376 9.79 1.15 -12.65
CA ALA A 376 9.88 2.59 -12.80
C ALA A 376 9.91 2.99 -14.28
N SER A 377 8.82 3.61 -14.75
CA SER A 377 8.63 4.05 -16.13
C SER A 377 7.75 5.30 -16.18
N PRO A 378 7.80 6.09 -17.27
CA PRO A 378 6.91 7.24 -17.44
C PRO A 378 5.43 6.86 -17.35
N ASP A 379 5.05 5.68 -17.84
CA ASP A 379 3.65 5.22 -17.86
C ASP A 379 3.10 5.00 -16.45
N VAL A 380 3.87 4.37 -15.54
CA VAL A 380 3.44 4.24 -14.14
C VAL A 380 3.40 5.60 -13.43
N VAL A 381 4.30 6.52 -13.74
CA VAL A 381 4.27 7.88 -13.16
C VAL A 381 2.99 8.62 -13.59
N LEU A 382 2.58 8.49 -14.85
CA LEU A 382 1.32 9.04 -15.34
C LEU A 382 0.10 8.39 -14.67
N ALA A 383 0.11 7.06 -14.51
CA ALA A 383 -0.95 6.35 -13.79
C ALA A 383 -1.04 6.83 -12.33
N LEU A 384 0.09 6.96 -11.63
CA LEU A 384 0.17 7.47 -10.26
C LEU A 384 -0.35 8.92 -10.14
N LEU A 385 -0.08 9.77 -11.14
CA LEU A 385 -0.64 11.12 -11.18
C LEU A 385 -2.16 11.11 -11.33
N GLU A 386 -2.69 10.19 -12.14
CA GLU A 386 -4.13 10.02 -12.31
C GLU A 386 -4.79 9.45 -11.05
N THR A 387 -4.12 8.51 -10.38
CA THR A 387 -4.56 7.93 -9.10
C THR A 387 -4.87 9.00 -8.06
N LEU A 388 -3.99 9.99 -7.86
CA LEU A 388 -4.26 11.06 -6.89
C LEU A 388 -5.48 11.90 -7.27
N LYS A 389 -5.68 12.21 -8.56
CA LYS A 389 -6.85 12.96 -9.02
C LYS A 389 -8.14 12.19 -8.73
N GLN A 390 -8.13 10.88 -8.93
CA GLN A 390 -9.27 10.00 -8.66
C GLN A 390 -9.59 9.97 -7.17
N LEU A 391 -8.59 9.74 -6.31
CA LEU A 391 -8.76 9.75 -4.86
C LEU A 391 -9.30 11.10 -4.37
N HIS A 392 -8.74 12.22 -4.82
CA HIS A 392 -9.24 13.55 -4.47
C HIS A 392 -10.71 13.77 -4.81
N HIS A 393 -11.18 13.23 -5.94
CA HIS A 393 -12.56 13.40 -6.38
C HIS A 393 -13.54 12.56 -5.55
N GLU A 394 -13.15 11.35 -5.15
CA GLU A 394 -13.96 10.45 -4.33
C GLU A 394 -14.19 11.02 -2.93
N TYR A 395 -13.12 11.43 -2.25
CA TYR A 395 -13.18 11.93 -0.86
C TYR A 395 -13.79 13.33 -0.72
N ARG A 396 -14.05 14.05 -1.81
CA ARG A 396 -14.73 15.36 -1.76
C ARG A 396 -16.26 15.25 -1.75
N LYS A 397 -16.82 14.07 -2.03
CA LYS A 397 -18.28 13.88 -2.18
C LYS A 397 -19.02 13.78 -0.86
N ASP A 398 -18.37 13.31 0.21
CA ASP A 398 -18.96 13.27 1.54
C ASP A 398 -18.58 14.53 2.32
N ASN A 399 -19.59 15.37 2.61
CA ASN A 399 -19.45 16.61 3.37
C ASN A 399 -19.08 16.39 4.85
N ASP A 400 -18.84 15.15 5.27
CA ASP A 400 -18.34 14.84 6.60
C ASP A 400 -16.83 14.66 6.51
N PHE A 401 -16.10 15.74 6.83
CA PHE A 401 -14.64 15.75 6.92
C PHE A 401 -14.21 14.90 8.13
N CYS A 402 -14.26 13.57 7.98
CA CYS A 402 -13.47 12.70 8.80
C CYS A 402 -12.00 12.90 8.43
N LYS A 403 -11.10 12.84 9.42
CA LYS A 403 -9.66 12.74 9.21
C LYS A 403 -9.42 11.42 8.50
N ASP A 404 -9.42 11.43 7.17
CA ASP A 404 -9.42 10.19 6.41
C ASP A 404 -8.03 9.54 6.45
N VAL A 405 -7.80 8.73 7.48
CA VAL A 405 -6.58 7.95 7.68
C VAL A 405 -6.30 7.08 6.46
N LYS A 406 -7.33 6.60 5.74
CA LYS A 406 -7.13 5.82 4.52
C LYS A 406 -6.53 6.69 3.41
N LEU A 407 -7.03 7.90 3.21
CA LEU A 407 -6.43 8.84 2.26
C LEU A 407 -5.01 9.23 2.66
N GLU A 408 -4.73 9.49 3.95
CA GLU A 408 -3.37 9.77 4.43
C GLU A 408 -2.42 8.60 4.12
N LYS A 409 -2.84 7.38 4.42
CA LYS A 409 -2.07 6.15 4.13
C LYS A 409 -1.86 5.96 2.63
N ALA A 410 -2.88 6.19 1.81
CA ALA A 410 -2.79 6.07 0.35
C ALA A 410 -1.81 7.09 -0.26
N VAL A 411 -1.89 8.36 0.17
CA VAL A 411 -0.98 9.42 -0.26
C VAL A 411 0.45 9.15 0.20
N ARG A 412 0.63 8.57 1.39
CA ARG A 412 1.94 8.10 1.86
C ARG A 412 2.49 6.97 0.97
N HIS A 413 1.71 5.92 0.69
CA HIS A 413 2.14 4.85 -0.24
C HIS A 413 2.51 5.42 -1.62
N TRP A 414 1.71 6.34 -2.14
CA TRP A 414 1.99 7.03 -3.40
C TRP A 414 3.33 7.77 -3.37
N ALA A 415 3.63 8.52 -2.30
CA ALA A 415 4.91 9.21 -2.16
C ALA A 415 6.08 8.23 -1.95
N ALA A 416 5.86 7.12 -1.24
CA ALA A 416 6.88 6.10 -1.01
C ALA A 416 7.32 5.44 -2.33
N ILE A 417 6.37 5.13 -3.22
CA ILE A 417 6.66 4.61 -4.56
C ILE A 417 7.52 5.59 -5.36
N LEU A 418 7.15 6.88 -5.38
CA LEU A 418 7.91 7.90 -6.09
C LEU A 418 9.30 8.12 -5.49
N SER A 419 9.43 8.11 -4.17
CA SER A 419 10.73 8.17 -3.51
C SER A 419 11.59 6.95 -3.88
N GLY A 420 11.02 5.75 -3.87
CA GLY A 420 11.67 4.53 -4.33
C GLY A 420 12.18 4.65 -5.77
N PHE A 421 11.38 5.20 -6.69
CA PHE A 421 11.82 5.46 -8.07
C PHE A 421 12.95 6.49 -8.14
N SER A 422 12.96 7.46 -7.24
CA SER A 422 14.00 8.48 -7.16
C SER A 422 15.37 7.93 -6.71
N SER A 423 15.41 6.68 -6.22
CA SER A 423 16.67 6.03 -5.80
C SER A 423 17.49 5.44 -6.96
N PHE A 424 16.94 5.40 -8.19
CA PHE A 424 17.60 4.80 -9.35
C PHE A 424 17.58 5.73 -10.58
N PRO A 425 18.61 5.70 -11.46
CA PRO A 425 18.69 6.61 -12.61
C PRO A 425 17.49 6.55 -13.56
N GLU A 426 16.99 5.36 -13.86
CA GLU A 426 15.87 5.15 -14.77
C GLU A 426 14.56 5.74 -14.19
N GLY A 427 14.34 5.51 -12.89
CA GLY A 427 13.20 6.07 -12.18
C GLY A 427 13.27 7.59 -12.04
N LYS A 428 14.44 8.15 -11.70
CA LYS A 428 14.64 9.60 -11.70
C LYS A 428 14.34 10.24 -13.05
N ALA A 429 14.79 9.63 -14.16
CA ALA A 429 14.47 10.11 -15.50
C ALA A 429 12.95 10.11 -15.77
N ALA A 430 12.24 9.05 -15.35
CA ALA A 430 10.78 8.98 -15.45
C ALA A 430 10.08 10.08 -14.62
N LEU A 431 10.55 10.36 -13.40
CA LEU A 431 10.03 11.43 -12.55
C LEU A 431 10.28 12.81 -13.18
N CYS A 432 11.49 13.05 -13.73
CA CYS A 432 11.85 14.33 -14.35
C CYS A 432 10.95 14.67 -15.53
N ASN A 433 10.53 13.69 -16.33
CA ASN A 433 9.61 13.89 -17.45
C ASN A 433 8.24 14.48 -17.04
N HIS A 434 7.87 14.33 -15.77
CA HIS A 434 6.60 14.78 -15.21
C HIS A 434 6.78 15.67 -13.97
N ALA A 435 7.95 16.30 -13.79
CA ALA A 435 8.32 17.04 -12.58
C ALA A 435 7.29 18.12 -12.21
N GLU A 436 6.81 18.92 -13.16
CA GLU A 436 5.80 19.98 -12.91
C GLU A 436 4.48 19.41 -12.35
N ALA A 437 3.95 18.36 -12.99
CA ALA A 437 2.71 17.73 -12.56
C ALA A 437 2.87 17.06 -11.19
N LEU A 438 3.98 16.36 -10.97
CA LEU A 438 4.30 15.71 -9.70
C LEU A 438 4.43 16.72 -8.56
N SER A 439 5.20 17.80 -8.78
CA SER A 439 5.37 18.83 -7.76
C SER A 439 4.08 19.57 -7.46
N THR A 440 3.22 19.79 -8.46
CA THR A 440 1.88 20.36 -8.27
C THR A 440 1.01 19.44 -7.41
N SER A 441 0.98 18.13 -7.73
CA SER A 441 0.25 17.13 -6.94
C SER A 441 0.77 17.05 -5.50
N LEU A 442 2.09 16.95 -5.29
CA LEU A 442 2.73 17.00 -3.97
C LEU A 442 2.30 18.26 -3.20
N CYS A 443 2.41 19.43 -3.83
CA CYS A 443 2.06 20.71 -3.20
C CYS A 443 0.60 20.76 -2.75
N SER A 444 -0.31 20.17 -3.54
CA SER A 444 -1.74 20.13 -3.21
C SER A 444 -2.05 19.31 -1.96
N HIS A 445 -1.24 18.26 -1.69
CA HIS A 445 -1.41 17.34 -0.56
C HIS A 445 -0.61 17.73 0.68
N LEU A 446 0.40 18.61 0.54
CA LEU A 446 1.10 19.22 1.67
C LEU A 446 0.13 20.19 2.38
N MET A 447 -0.73 19.68 3.24
CA MET A 447 -1.80 20.43 3.92
C MET A 447 -1.21 21.37 4.98
N VAL A 448 -1.13 22.68 4.71
CA VAL A 448 -0.72 23.67 5.72
C VAL A 448 -1.91 24.17 6.53
N ASP A 449 -3.09 24.24 5.92
CA ASP A 449 -4.26 24.93 6.48
C ASP A 449 -5.03 24.08 7.52
N LYS A 450 -4.65 22.80 7.70
CA LYS A 450 -5.29 21.81 8.57
C LYS A 450 -4.32 21.04 9.48
N LEU A 451 -3.09 21.51 9.64
CA LEU A 451 -2.16 20.92 10.62
C LEU A 451 -2.83 21.00 11.99
N SER A 452 -3.29 19.86 12.49
CA SER A 452 -3.92 19.76 13.80
C SER A 452 -2.89 20.09 14.89
N ASP A 453 -3.27 20.03 16.17
CA ASP A 453 -2.30 20.19 17.24
C ASP A 453 -1.13 19.19 17.21
N GLN A 454 -1.25 18.12 16.41
CA GLN A 454 -0.20 17.13 16.18
C GLN A 454 -0.16 16.71 14.69
N LEU A 455 1.04 16.41 14.18
CA LEU A 455 1.21 15.70 12.92
C LEU A 455 0.87 14.22 13.15
N SER A 456 0.08 13.60 12.27
CA SER A 456 -0.01 12.14 12.25
C SER A 456 1.31 11.54 11.72
N GLU A 457 1.56 10.28 12.04
CA GLU A 457 2.72 9.53 11.54
C GLU A 457 2.78 9.54 10.01
N HIS A 458 1.66 9.20 9.36
CA HIS A 458 1.56 9.23 7.90
C HIS A 458 1.77 10.62 7.29
N GLN A 459 1.33 11.69 7.96
CA GLN A 459 1.59 13.06 7.51
C GLN A 459 3.07 13.40 7.59
N ALA A 460 3.73 13.04 8.69
CA ALA A 460 5.17 13.28 8.86
C ALA A 460 5.98 12.51 7.82
N GLU A 461 5.69 11.23 7.64
CA GLU A 461 6.30 10.38 6.61
C GLU A 461 6.09 10.95 5.21
N PHE A 462 4.86 11.37 4.88
CA PHE A 462 4.58 12.00 3.59
C PHE A 462 5.41 13.28 3.37
N ILE A 463 5.56 14.14 4.38
CA ILE A 463 6.38 15.36 4.27
C ILE A 463 7.85 14.99 4.01
N MET A 464 8.38 13.98 4.70
CA MET A 464 9.76 13.52 4.50
C MET A 464 9.96 12.97 3.08
N LEU A 465 9.07 12.08 2.63
CA LEU A 465 9.10 11.51 1.27
C LEU A 465 8.94 12.59 0.19
N ALA A 466 8.02 13.54 0.37
CA ALA A 466 7.85 14.67 -0.53
C ALA A 466 9.14 15.52 -0.61
N THR A 467 9.81 15.72 0.52
CA THR A 467 11.06 16.49 0.59
C THR A 467 12.19 15.76 -0.13
N GLU A 468 12.27 14.44 0.03
CA GLU A 468 13.22 13.58 -0.67
C GLU A 468 13.03 13.61 -2.19
N ILE A 469 11.79 13.43 -2.67
CA ILE A 469 11.45 13.50 -4.10
C ILE A 469 11.87 14.85 -4.68
N MET A 470 11.51 15.95 -4.01
CA MET A 470 11.86 17.31 -4.47
C MET A 470 13.36 17.56 -4.42
N GLY A 471 14.07 17.03 -3.42
CA GLY A 471 15.52 17.07 -3.34
C GLY A 471 16.18 16.32 -4.50
N SER A 472 15.71 15.12 -4.81
CA SER A 472 16.20 14.29 -5.92
C SER A 472 16.02 14.98 -7.28
N LEU A 473 14.85 15.60 -7.53
CA LEU A 473 14.60 16.37 -8.75
C LEU A 473 15.53 17.59 -8.86
N LEU A 474 15.77 18.28 -7.74
CA LEU A 474 16.68 19.43 -7.69
C LEU A 474 18.14 19.01 -7.97
N GLU A 475 18.61 17.92 -7.37
CA GLU A 475 19.99 17.46 -7.49
C GLU A 475 20.37 17.07 -8.91
N ASP A 476 19.49 16.34 -9.60
CA ASP A 476 19.82 15.75 -10.90
C ASP A 476 19.48 16.66 -12.07
N SER A 477 18.40 17.45 -11.97
CA SER A 477 17.90 18.28 -13.08
C SER A 477 17.96 19.78 -12.82
N GLY A 478 18.35 20.21 -11.60
CA GLY A 478 18.23 21.61 -11.18
C GLY A 478 16.77 22.09 -11.08
N TYR A 479 15.81 21.17 -11.15
CA TYR A 479 14.40 21.50 -11.17
C TYR A 479 13.96 22.04 -9.80
N PHE A 480 13.38 23.23 -9.81
CA PHE A 480 12.94 23.95 -8.63
C PHE A 480 11.46 24.34 -8.81
N HIS A 481 10.61 23.90 -7.88
CA HIS A 481 9.18 24.22 -7.90
C HIS A 481 8.82 25.23 -6.78
N PRO A 482 8.61 26.52 -7.12
CA PRO A 482 8.32 27.57 -6.15
C PRO A 482 7.14 27.32 -5.20
N PRO A 483 5.98 26.79 -5.65
CA PRO A 483 4.85 26.54 -4.76
C PRO A 483 5.18 25.52 -3.66
N THR A 484 5.83 24.41 -4.02
CA THR A 484 6.22 23.37 -3.05
C THR A 484 7.25 23.91 -2.07
N PHE A 485 8.23 24.69 -2.53
CA PHE A 485 9.19 25.36 -1.65
C PHE A 485 8.51 26.23 -0.59
N ASN A 486 7.55 27.07 -1.01
CA ASN A 486 6.81 27.92 -0.08
C ASN A 486 6.00 27.10 0.93
N ARG A 487 5.40 25.98 0.47
CA ARG A 487 4.64 25.07 1.34
C ARG A 487 5.53 24.42 2.39
N PHE A 488 6.68 23.90 2.00
CA PHE A 488 7.70 23.40 2.92
C PHE A 488 8.17 24.46 3.91
N LEU A 489 8.30 25.72 3.47
CA LEU A 489 8.77 26.79 4.34
C LEU A 489 7.72 27.15 5.39
N SER A 490 6.44 27.15 5.00
CA SER A 490 5.33 27.30 5.95
C SER A 490 5.27 26.14 6.95
N ILE A 491 5.47 24.90 6.51
CA ILE A 491 5.54 23.72 7.41
C ILE A 491 6.71 23.86 8.39
N LEU A 492 7.91 24.17 7.92
CA LEU A 492 9.08 24.36 8.77
C LEU A 492 8.86 25.49 9.80
N THR A 493 8.25 26.59 9.37
CA THR A 493 7.91 27.73 10.23
C THR A 493 6.95 27.31 11.35
N PHE A 494 5.89 26.59 10.99
CA PHE A 494 4.93 26.05 11.94
C PHE A 494 5.58 25.11 12.97
N LEU A 495 6.39 24.15 12.50
CA LEU A 495 7.04 23.16 13.37
C LEU A 495 8.08 23.79 14.31
N ARG A 496 8.89 24.75 13.83
CA ARG A 496 9.83 25.49 14.69
C ARG A 496 9.11 26.36 15.71
N GLY A 497 8.01 27.02 15.33
CA GLY A 497 7.17 27.78 16.25
C GLY A 497 6.67 26.92 17.42
N ARG A 498 6.21 25.70 17.12
CA ARG A 498 5.83 24.72 18.16
C ARG A 498 6.99 24.22 18.99
N SER A 499 8.12 23.92 18.36
CA SER A 499 9.32 23.45 19.06
C SER A 499 9.71 24.38 20.21
N THR A 500 9.63 25.69 19.99
CA THR A 500 9.90 26.67 21.04
C THR A 500 8.86 26.68 22.16
N LEU A 501 7.56 26.50 21.84
CA LEU A 501 6.46 26.49 22.81
C LEU A 501 6.45 25.22 23.68
N GLU A 502 6.66 24.05 23.09
CA GLU A 502 6.65 22.76 23.78
C GLU A 502 7.88 22.57 24.67
N ARG A 503 9.07 23.01 24.22
CA ARG A 503 10.27 23.11 25.06
C ARG A 503 10.00 23.94 26.33
N ASN A 504 9.22 25.02 26.20
CA ASN A 504 8.84 25.87 27.32
C ASN A 504 7.73 25.29 28.22
N ARG A 505 6.99 24.26 27.77
CA ARG A 505 6.00 23.51 28.57
C ARG A 505 6.62 22.33 29.30
N CYS A 506 7.51 21.57 28.64
CA CYS A 506 8.22 20.45 29.26
C CYS A 506 9.09 20.89 30.45
N ASN A 507 9.60 22.11 30.42
CA ASN A 507 10.31 22.70 31.56
C ASN A 507 9.39 23.02 32.76
N ARG A 508 8.06 22.95 32.61
CA ARG A 508 7.08 23.32 33.65
C ARG A 508 6.31 22.14 34.23
N ASP A 509 5.99 21.10 33.45
CA ASP A 509 5.15 19.99 33.90
C ASP A 509 5.89 18.65 33.82
N GLY A 510 6.23 18.06 34.98
CA GLY A 510 6.94 16.78 35.11
C GLY A 510 6.02 15.55 35.24
N GLY A 511 5.00 15.42 34.39
CA GLY A 511 3.96 14.37 34.51
C GLY A 511 4.02 13.25 33.45
N GLU A 512 3.41 12.09 33.76
CA GLU A 512 3.43 10.82 33.01
C GLU A 512 2.94 10.86 31.55
N ASN A 513 2.36 11.98 31.08
CA ASN A 513 1.99 12.19 29.67
C ASN A 513 3.19 12.46 28.74
N LEU A 514 4.41 12.42 29.27
CA LEU A 514 5.66 12.66 28.56
C LEU A 514 5.90 11.68 27.41
N ARG A 515 5.53 10.40 27.54
CA ARG A 515 5.96 9.35 26.58
C ARG A 515 5.37 9.54 25.17
N ASN A 516 4.07 9.82 25.07
CA ASN A 516 3.42 10.09 23.78
C ASN A 516 3.85 11.44 23.20
N VAL A 517 4.04 12.45 24.06
CA VAL A 517 4.56 13.77 23.65
C VAL A 517 5.99 13.66 23.12
N PHE A 518 6.84 12.81 23.70
CA PHE A 518 8.20 12.56 23.24
C PHE A 518 8.23 11.88 21.86
N ALA A 519 7.40 10.86 21.63
CA ALA A 519 7.35 10.20 20.32
C ALA A 519 6.92 11.17 19.20
N THR A 520 5.87 11.99 19.44
CA THR A 520 5.45 13.02 18.48
C THR A 520 6.52 14.09 18.27
N TRP A 521 7.28 14.43 19.32
CA TRP A 521 8.37 15.39 19.24
C TRP A 521 9.53 14.89 18.37
N GLU A 522 9.95 13.64 18.54
CA GLU A 522 11.06 13.04 17.78
C GLU A 522 10.76 13.05 16.28
N VAL A 523 9.56 12.62 15.90
CA VAL A 523 9.08 12.65 14.51
C VAL A 523 9.07 14.08 13.95
N GLN A 524 8.63 15.07 14.73
CA GLN A 524 8.68 16.48 14.31
C GLN A 524 10.12 16.99 14.11
N GLN A 525 11.06 16.61 14.98
CA GLN A 525 12.46 17.00 14.82
C GLN A 525 13.10 16.36 13.60
N GLU A 526 12.72 15.13 13.26
CA GLU A 526 13.17 14.47 12.04
C GLU A 526 12.68 15.22 10.79
N VAL A 527 11.38 15.55 10.74
CA VAL A 527 10.79 16.35 9.66
C VAL A 527 11.50 17.71 9.52
N ILE A 528 11.76 18.40 10.64
CA ILE A 528 12.52 19.66 10.64
C ILE A 528 13.90 19.45 10.03
N GLY A 529 14.63 18.43 10.46
CA GLY A 529 15.98 18.12 9.98
C GLY A 529 16.03 17.84 8.47
N VAL A 530 15.05 17.10 7.95
CA VAL A 530 14.93 16.80 6.51
C VAL A 530 14.63 18.07 5.71
N LEU A 531 13.69 18.90 6.16
CA LEU A 531 13.35 20.17 5.52
C LEU A 531 14.53 21.14 5.50
N GLU A 532 15.28 21.25 6.60
CA GLU A 532 16.46 22.12 6.69
C GLU A 532 17.55 21.71 5.70
N LYS A 533 17.82 20.40 5.56
CA LYS A 533 18.74 19.88 4.53
C LYS A 533 18.28 20.25 3.12
N TYR A 534 16.99 20.13 2.84
CA TYR A 534 16.42 20.53 1.56
C TYR A 534 16.60 22.03 1.28
N PHE A 535 16.34 22.91 2.25
CA PHE A 535 16.55 24.35 2.07
C PHE A 535 18.00 24.71 1.78
N VAL A 536 18.95 24.04 2.45
CA VAL A 536 20.39 24.18 2.14
C VAL A 536 20.68 23.77 0.70
N ALA A 537 20.17 22.62 0.26
CA ALA A 537 20.33 22.15 -1.12
C ALA A 537 19.75 23.15 -2.14
N VAL A 538 18.56 23.70 -1.90
CA VAL A 538 17.92 24.70 -2.77
C VAL A 538 18.79 25.94 -2.91
N VAL A 539 19.29 26.51 -1.81
CA VAL A 539 20.14 27.71 -1.86
C VAL A 539 21.44 27.47 -2.63
N GLN A 540 21.97 26.25 -2.57
CA GLN A 540 23.22 25.89 -3.26
C GLN A 540 23.02 25.59 -4.75
N ARG A 541 21.87 25.05 -5.16
CA ARG A 541 21.68 24.43 -6.48
C ARG A 541 20.61 25.06 -7.35
N ALA A 542 19.61 25.73 -6.78
CA ALA A 542 18.52 26.30 -7.55
C ALA A 542 18.97 27.53 -8.37
N ASP A 543 18.24 27.83 -9.45
CA ASP A 543 18.43 29.05 -10.22
C ASP A 543 18.26 30.29 -9.33
N GLY A 544 19.29 31.14 -9.29
CA GLY A 544 19.32 32.30 -8.41
C GLY A 544 18.22 33.32 -8.71
N GLY A 545 17.75 33.41 -9.96
CA GLY A 545 16.65 34.29 -10.36
C GLY A 545 15.30 33.79 -9.86
N ALA A 546 15.02 32.50 -10.07
CA ALA A 546 13.81 31.85 -9.57
C ALA A 546 13.74 31.90 -8.03
N LEU A 547 14.85 31.57 -7.35
CA LEU A 547 14.93 31.64 -5.90
C LEU A 547 14.75 33.07 -5.38
N ALA A 548 15.42 34.06 -5.99
CA ALA A 548 15.25 35.47 -5.62
C ALA A 548 13.80 35.94 -5.76
N SER A 549 13.11 35.54 -6.83
CA SER A 549 11.69 35.85 -7.03
C SER A 549 10.82 35.28 -5.91
N VAL A 550 11.08 34.05 -5.46
CA VAL A 550 10.35 33.44 -4.34
C VAL A 550 10.63 34.17 -3.02
N LEU A 551 11.89 34.45 -2.75
CA LEU A 551 12.31 35.12 -1.51
C LEU A 551 11.75 36.55 -1.39
N GLN A 552 11.52 37.25 -2.50
CA GLN A 552 10.88 38.58 -2.49
C GLN A 552 9.44 38.56 -1.94
N HIS A 553 8.76 37.42 -2.02
CA HIS A 553 7.38 37.26 -1.55
C HIS A 553 7.30 36.59 -0.16
N CYS A 554 8.44 36.22 0.42
CA CYS A 554 8.49 35.65 1.77
C CYS A 554 8.25 36.72 2.83
N ASN A 555 7.51 36.37 3.90
CA ASN A 555 7.35 37.24 5.05
C ASN A 555 8.65 37.30 5.89
N LYS A 556 8.72 38.23 6.85
CA LYS A 556 9.92 38.43 7.68
C LYS A 556 10.30 37.19 8.51
N GLU A 557 9.32 36.41 8.93
CA GLU A 557 9.53 35.20 9.73
C GLU A 557 10.17 34.08 8.90
N HIS A 558 9.65 33.84 7.70
CA HIS A 558 10.21 32.92 6.70
C HIS A 558 11.68 33.26 6.39
N VAL A 559 11.98 34.55 6.17
CA VAL A 559 13.36 35.00 5.90
C VAL A 559 14.27 34.76 7.11
N ALA A 560 13.81 35.06 8.33
CA ALA A 560 14.59 34.83 9.54
C ALA A 560 14.88 33.34 9.78
N ILE A 561 13.91 32.46 9.50
CA ILE A 561 14.09 31.02 9.60
C ILE A 561 15.10 30.53 8.56
N LEU A 562 14.97 30.93 7.29
CA LEU A 562 15.94 30.55 6.26
C LEU A 562 17.36 31.04 6.61
N GLN A 563 17.50 32.27 7.10
CA GLN A 563 18.78 32.79 7.59
C GLN A 563 19.35 31.92 8.71
N SER A 564 18.52 31.58 9.71
CA SER A 564 18.93 30.68 10.81
C SER A 564 19.38 29.30 10.31
N VAL A 565 18.68 28.72 9.34
CA VAL A 565 19.06 27.42 8.74
C VAL A 565 20.42 27.54 8.02
N MET A 566 20.65 28.63 7.28
CA MET A 566 21.93 28.87 6.59
C MET A 566 23.07 29.19 7.54
N GLU A 567 22.80 29.85 8.67
CA GLU A 567 23.80 30.19 9.69
C GLU A 567 24.20 28.98 10.54
N GLY A 568 23.26 28.10 10.87
CA GLY A 568 23.54 26.87 11.63
C GLY A 568 24.52 25.91 10.94
N GLN A 569 24.58 25.93 9.60
CA GLN A 569 25.57 25.20 8.81
C GLN A 569 26.98 25.79 8.88
N LYS A 570 27.14 27.08 9.22
CA LYS A 570 28.47 27.71 9.35
C LYS A 570 29.17 27.38 10.68
N SER A 571 28.43 26.82 11.64
CA SER A 571 28.92 26.45 12.98
C SER A 571 29.29 24.97 13.13
N ILE A 572 29.13 24.17 12.07
CA ILE A 572 29.61 22.79 11.94
C ILE A 572 30.78 22.81 10.96
#